data_AF-A0A101WS77-F1
#
_entry.id   AF-A0A101WS77-F1
#
_cell.length_a   1.000
_cell.length_b   1.000
_cell.length_c   1.000
_cell.angle_alpha   90.00
_cell.angle_beta   90.00
_cell.angle_gamma   90.00
#
_symmetry.space_group_name_H-M   'P 1'
#
loop_
_entity.id
_entity.type
_entity.pdbx_description
1 polymer ?
#
loop_
_entity_poly.entity_id
_entity_poly.type
_entity_poly.pdbx_seq_one_letter_code
_entity_poly.pdbx_strand_id
1 'polypeptide(L)' 'MKEDVLKVKLIVHDKIEELRLQMQKIALDKELTDPKVVSISERLDLLINEFYLAKKRYSLSS' A
#
# COMPACT_ATOMS: atom_id res chain seq x y z
N MET A 1 0.98 12.36 -22.21
CA MET A 1 0.05 11.80 -21.20
C MET A 1 0.28 10.32 -20.86
N LYS A 2 0.77 9.45 -21.77
CA LYS A 2 1.02 8.03 -21.43
C LYS A 2 2.29 7.78 -20.60
N GLU A 3 3.30 8.64 -20.71
CA GLU A 3 4.58 8.52 -19.97
C GLU A 3 4.47 8.91 -18.49
N ASP A 4 3.66 9.92 -18.15
CA ASP A 4 3.43 10.31 -16.75
C ASP A 4 2.76 9.20 -15.93
N VAL A 5 1.84 8.45 -16.55
CA VAL A 5 1.14 7.33 -15.90
C VAL A 5 2.11 6.18 -15.61
N LEU A 6 3.08 5.93 -16.51
CA LEU A 6 4.11 4.91 -16.30
C LEU A 6 5.07 5.30 -15.16
N LYS A 7 5.47 6.57 -15.09
CA LYS A 7 6.31 7.09 -14.00
C LYS A 7 5.62 6.98 -12.64
N VAL A 8 4.34 7.32 -12.55
CA VAL A 8 3.57 7.16 -11.31
C VAL A 8 3.47 5.70 -10.91
N LYS A 9 3.28 4.78 -11.87
CA LYS A 9 3.21 3.34 -11.60
C LYS A 9 4.52 2.77 -11.05
N LEU A 10 5.67 3.24 -11.57
CA LEU A 10 7.00 2.88 -11.08
C LEU A 10 7.25 3.43 -9.67
N ILE A 11 6.96 4.71 -9.44
CA ILE A 11 7.14 5.35 -8.12
C ILE A 11 6.29 4.67 -7.03
N VAL A 12 5.08 4.25 -7.37
CA VAL A 12 4.21 3.51 -6.45
C VAL A 12 4.74 2.10 -6.20
N HIS A 13 5.27 1.43 -7.22
CA HIS A 13 5.87 0.11 -7.08
C HIS A 13 7.11 0.15 -6.17
N ASP A 14 8.00 1.12 -6.36
CA ASP A 14 9.19 1.30 -5.52
C ASP A 14 8.81 1.53 -4.04
N LYS A 15 7.79 2.33 -3.77
CA LYS A 15 7.29 2.54 -2.40
C LYS A 15 6.68 1.28 -1.79
N ILE A 16 5.97 0.47 -2.58
CA ILE A 16 5.41 -0.80 -2.12
C ILE A 16 6.55 -1.77 -1.78
N GLU A 17 7.57 -1.84 -2.63
CA GLU A 17 8.70 -2.74 -2.44
C GLU A 17 9.57 -2.33 -1.25
N GLU A 18 9.78 -1.02 -1.07
CA GLU A 18 10.46 -0.47 0.11
C GLU A 18 9.71 -0.79 1.40
N LEU A 19 8.39 -0.58 1.44
CA LEU A 19 7.57 -0.91 2.61
C LEU A 19 7.54 -2.41 2.89
N ARG A 20 7.52 -3.24 1.85
CA ARG A 20 7.57 -4.70 1.98
C ARG A 20 8.91 -5.17 2.55
N LEU A 21 10.02 -4.57 2.11
CA LEU A 21 11.35 -4.82 2.67
C LEU A 21 11.44 -4.37 4.13
N GLN A 22 10.89 -3.21 4.47
CA GLN A 22 10.84 -2.75 5.86
C GLN A 22 10.02 -3.69 6.74
N MET A 23 8.86 -4.15 6.25
CA MET A 23 8.01 -5.09 6.98
C MET A 23 8.70 -6.44 7.20
N GLN A 24 9.37 -6.98 6.18
CA GLN A 24 10.18 -8.20 6.33
C GLN A 24 11.34 -8.02 7.29
N LYS A 25 12.01 -6.86 7.27
CA LYS A 25 13.14 -6.56 8.16
C LYS A 25 12.70 -6.44 9.61
N ILE A 26 11.53 -5.85 9.86
CA ILE A 26 10.93 -5.77 11.20
C ILE A 26 10.42 -7.15 11.65
N ALA A 27 9.83 -7.95 10.76
CA ALA A 27 9.35 -9.30 11.07
C ALA A 27 10.49 -10.32 11.32
N LEU A 28 11.68 -10.07 10.76
CA LEU A 28 12.90 -10.83 11.08
C LEU A 28 13.44 -10.52 12.48
N ASP A 29 13.23 -9.29 12.95
CA ASP A 29 13.77 -8.78 14.21
C ASP A 29 12.78 -8.90 15.38
N LYS A 30 11.47 -9.01 15.08
CA LYS A 30 10.38 -9.01 16.07
C LYS A 30 9.18 -9.85 15.62
N GLU A 31 8.49 -10.44 16.60
CA GLU A 31 7.21 -11.13 16.36
C GLU A 31 6.18 -10.20 15.70
N LEU A 32 5.41 -10.74 14.75
CA LEU A 32 4.37 -10.04 13.94
C LEU A 32 3.26 -9.37 14.79
N THR A 33 3.25 -9.63 16.09
CA THR A 33 2.42 -9.00 17.12
C THR A 33 2.99 -7.69 17.66
N ASP A 34 4.17 -7.25 17.20
CA ASP A 34 4.72 -5.96 17.61
C ASP A 34 3.74 -4.84 17.21
N PRO A 35 3.38 -3.95 18.14
CA PRO A 35 2.39 -2.91 17.90
C PRO A 35 2.77 -1.98 16.74
N LYS A 36 4.05 -1.89 16.35
CA LYS A 36 4.46 -1.16 15.14
C LYS A 36 4.06 -1.87 13.86
N VAL A 37 4.12 -3.20 13.81
CA VAL A 37 3.70 -4.00 12.65
C VAL A 37 2.18 -3.92 12.49
N VAL A 38 1.44 -4.01 13.61
CA VAL A 38 -0.02 -3.85 13.62
C VAL A 38 -0.44 -2.46 13.12
N SER A 39 0.20 -1.39 13.63
CA SER A 39 -0.10 -0.01 13.20
C SER A 39 0.16 0.22 11.70
N ILE A 40 1.22 -0.39 11.16
CA ILE A 40 1.53 -0.32 9.72
C ILE A 40 0.49 -1.10 8.92
N SER A 41 0.09 -2.28 9.39
CA SER A 41 -0.95 -3.11 8.76
C SER A 41 -2.30 -2.38 8.70
N GLU A 42 -2.72 -1.73 9.79
CA GLU A 42 -3.98 -0.97 9.83
C GLU A 42 -3.98 0.20 8.84
N ARG A 43 -2.86 0.92 8.71
CA ARG A 43 -2.72 1.99 7.71
C ARG A 43 -2.79 1.45 6.28
N LEU A 44 -2.23 0.27 6.04
CA LEU A 44 -2.29 -0.37 4.73
C LEU A 44 -3.73 -0.75 4.37
N ASP A 45 -4.48 -1.30 5.34
CA ASP A 45 -5.86 -1.73 5.16
C ASP A 45 -6.79 -0.55 4.84
N LEU A 46 -6.60 0.60 5.51
CA LEU A 46 -7.33 1.83 5.21
C LEU A 46 -7.10 2.31 3.77
N LEU A 47 -5.84 2.32 3.31
CA LEU A 47 -5.50 2.72 1.93
C LEU A 47 -6.10 1.78 0.89
N ILE A 48 -6.11 0.47 1.16
CA ILE A 48 -6.73 -0.53 0.28
C ILE A 48 -8.24 -0.30 0.22
N ASN A 49 -8.89 -0.07 1.36
CA ASN A 49 -10.32 0.20 1.42
C ASN A 49 -10.69 1.50 0.69
N GLU A 50 -9.91 2.58 0.85
CA GLU A 50 -10.11 3.82 0.10
C GLU A 50 -9.99 3.61 -1.41
N PHE A 51 -9.01 2.82 -1.85
CA PHE A 51 -8.82 2.50 -3.26
C PHE A 51 -10.02 1.74 -3.85
N TYR A 52 -10.52 0.72 -3.13
CA TYR A 52 -11.70 -0.04 -3.56
C TYR A 52 -12.97 0.81 -3.53
N LEU A 53 -13.16 1.67 -2.52
CA LEU A 53 -14.28 2.59 -2.44
C LEU A 53 -14.27 3.61 -3.58
N ALA A 54 -13.10 4.17 -3.90
CA ALA A 54 -12.93 5.07 -5.03
C ALA A 54 -13.26 4.36 -6.36
N LYS A 55 -12.74 3.14 -6.56
CA LYS A 55 -13.04 2.32 -7.75
C LYS A 55 -14.53 2.00 -7.89
N LYS A 56 -15.21 1.70 -6.78
CA LYS A 56 -16.66 1.42 -6.76
C LYS A 56 -17.48 2.66 -7.13
N ARG A 57 -17.04 3.86 -6.70
CA ARG A 57 -17.67 5.14 -7.05
C ARG A 57 -17.58 5.45 -8.55
N TYR A 58 -16.45 5.13 -9.19
CA TYR A 58 -16.30 5.24 -10.65
C TYR A 58 -17.16 4.23 -11.43
N SER A 59 -17.37 3.03 -10.89
CA SER A 59 -18.18 1.99 -11.55
C SER A 59 -19.71 2.22 -11.47
N LEU A 60 -20.18 3.07 -10.56
CA LEU A 60 -21.61 3.42 -10.40
C LEU A 60 -22.00 4.70 -11.14
N SER A 61 -21.05 5.33 -11.83
CA SER A 61 -21.23 6.59 -12.57
C SER A 61 -21.09 6.40 -14.09
N SER A 62 -21.12 5.16 -14.58
CA SER A 62 -21.15 4.79 -16.02
C SER A 62 -22.42 4.02 -16.34
#